data_AF-A0A6N9PB91-F1
#
_entry.id   AF-A0A6N9PB91-F1
#
_cell.length_a   1.000
_cell.length_b   1.000
_cell.length_c   1.000
_cell.angle_alpha   90.00
_cell.angle_beta   90.00
_cell.angle_gamma   90.00
#
_symmetry.space_group_name_H-M   'P 1'
#
loop_
_entity.id
_entity.type
_entity.pdbx_description
1 polymer ?
#
loop_
_entity_poly.entity_id
_entity_poly.type
_entity_poly.pdbx_seq_one_letter_code
_entity_poly.pdbx_strand_id
1 'polypeptide(L)'
;MIHRFTLESRLTPEQCRAVLAPALAGKEEPCGSLRGSWFRVRKAEYFHDNYTVVRYSVFGHIRAGENGGSRISCTCFQGAADPLVWGPLFLLVTVGLSLLPPKDILERLPLNAKCGLIAAVGVIAANWLATFAVRKQTGQQLPSTIGEFLCKALDAREAGR
;
A
#
# COMPACT_ATOMS: atom_id res chain seq x y z
N MET A 1 1.71 9.93 0.10
CA MET A 1 1.74 9.97 -1.36
C MET A 1 1.04 8.72 -1.89
N ILE A 2 0.36 8.84 -3.03
CA ILE A 2 -0.21 7.71 -3.77
C ILE A 2 0.41 7.78 -5.16
N HIS A 3 0.91 6.65 -5.65
CA HIS A 3 1.54 6.57 -6.97
C HIS A 3 1.14 5.25 -7.64
N ARG A 4 0.96 5.29 -8.96
CA ARG A 4 0.63 4.13 -9.78
C ARG A 4 1.76 3.82 -10.74
N PHE A 5 2.08 2.55 -10.87
CA PHE A 5 3.01 2.05 -11.88
C PHE A 5 2.48 0.75 -12.47
N THR A 6 3.00 0.38 -13.64
CA THR A 6 2.65 -0.87 -14.30
C THR A 6 3.95 -1.62 -14.60
N LEU A 7 3.92 -2.94 -14.42
CA LEU A 7 4.99 -3.84 -14.84
C LEU A 7 4.46 -4.73 -15.95
N GLU A 8 5.26 -4.92 -16.99
CA GLU A 8 4.99 -5.90 -18.04
C GLU A 8 5.96 -7.07 -17.83
N SER A 9 5.47 -8.30 -17.95
CA SER A 9 6.29 -9.51 -17.89
C SER A 9 5.93 -10.45 -19.03
N ARG A 10 6.93 -11.21 -19.50
CA ARG A 10 6.73 -12.23 -20.54
C ARG A 10 6.01 -13.47 -20.01
N LEU A 11 5.96 -13.63 -18.70
CA LEU A 11 5.30 -14.74 -18.03
C LEU A 11 3.79 -14.66 -18.17
N THR A 12 3.12 -15.81 -18.27
CA THR A 12 1.65 -15.86 -18.22
C THR A 12 1.14 -15.46 -16.82
N PRO A 13 -0.14 -15.05 -16.67
CA PRO A 13 -0.65 -14.63 -15.36
C PRO A 13 -0.54 -15.72 -14.29
N GLU A 14 -0.62 -17.00 -14.69
CA GLU A 14 -0.40 -18.15 -13.80
C GLU A 14 1.06 -18.26 -13.36
N GLN A 15 2.00 -18.08 -14.29
CA GLN A 15 3.43 -18.11 -14.00
C GLN A 15 3.83 -16.94 -13.09
N CYS A 16 3.33 -15.72 -13.35
CA CYS A 16 3.53 -14.59 -12.45
C CYS A 16 3.02 -14.88 -11.04
N ARG A 17 1.83 -15.47 -10.91
CA ARG A 17 1.26 -15.85 -9.60
C ARG A 17 2.13 -16.88 -8.89
N ALA A 18 2.59 -17.91 -9.60
CA ALA A 18 3.44 -18.95 -9.05
C ALA A 18 4.82 -18.43 -8.59
N VAL A 19 5.34 -17.39 -9.24
CA VAL A 19 6.61 -16.74 -8.87
C VAL A 19 6.43 -15.76 -7.71
N LEU A 20 5.38 -14.96 -7.74
CA LEU A 20 5.13 -13.96 -6.71
C LEU A 20 4.64 -14.58 -5.40
N ALA A 21 3.87 -15.67 -5.43
CA ALA A 21 3.37 -16.32 -4.21
C ALA A 21 4.47 -16.64 -3.18
N PRO A 22 5.56 -17.35 -3.52
CA PRO A 22 6.64 -17.62 -2.57
C PRO A 22 7.43 -16.35 -2.19
N ALA A 23 7.66 -15.45 -3.14
CA ALA A 23 8.37 -14.19 -2.87
C ALA A 23 7.62 -13.31 -1.85
N LEU A 24 6.29 -13.29 -1.93
CA LEU A 24 5.44 -12.55 -1.00
C LEU A 24 5.24 -13.25 0.35
N ALA A 25 5.34 -14.58 0.40
CA ALA A 25 5.19 -15.36 1.62
C ALA A 25 6.41 -15.29 2.57
N GLY A 26 7.46 -14.56 2.19
CA GLY A 26 8.64 -14.33 3.03
C GLY A 26 8.27 -13.74 4.40
N LYS A 27 9.04 -14.13 5.43
CA LYS A 27 8.91 -13.56 6.78
C LYS A 27 9.61 -12.20 6.91
N GLU A 28 10.55 -11.92 6.02
CA GLU A 28 11.30 -10.67 5.96
C GLU A 28 10.64 -9.69 4.99
N GLU A 29 10.68 -8.39 5.31
CA GLU A 29 10.15 -7.36 4.43
C GLU A 29 11.07 -7.14 3.22
N PRO A 30 10.53 -6.88 2.02
CA PRO A 30 9.11 -6.72 1.70
C PRO A 30 8.33 -8.04 1.70
N CYS A 31 7.20 -8.08 2.41
CA CYS A 31 6.36 -9.27 2.54
C CYS A 31 4.89 -8.96 2.21
N GLY A 32 4.10 -9.99 1.92
CA GLY A 32 2.80 -9.78 1.34
C GLY A 32 1.88 -11.00 1.32
N SER A 33 0.83 -10.87 0.53
CA SER A 33 -0.12 -11.95 0.28
C SER A 33 -0.62 -11.85 -1.16
N LEU A 34 -0.94 -13.00 -1.73
CA LEU A 34 -1.51 -13.13 -3.06
C LEU A 34 -2.84 -13.88 -2.95
N ARG A 35 -3.88 -13.37 -3.59
CA ARG A 35 -5.21 -13.98 -3.64
C ARG A 35 -5.78 -13.85 -5.05
N GLY A 36 -5.81 -14.97 -5.78
CA GLY A 36 -6.19 -14.98 -7.18
C GLY A 36 -5.26 -14.08 -7.99
N SER A 37 -5.82 -13.13 -8.74
CA SER A 37 -5.05 -12.16 -9.52
C SER A 37 -4.60 -10.92 -8.73
N TRP A 38 -5.01 -10.79 -7.47
CA TRP A 38 -4.68 -9.65 -6.62
C TRP A 38 -3.54 -10.00 -5.68
N PHE A 39 -2.69 -9.02 -5.39
CA PHE A 39 -1.70 -9.16 -4.33
C PHE A 39 -1.54 -7.85 -3.56
N ARG A 40 -1.01 -7.98 -2.34
CA ARG A 40 -0.60 -6.86 -1.51
C ARG A 40 0.80 -7.12 -0.99
N VAL A 41 1.66 -6.11 -1.09
CA VAL A 41 3.01 -6.11 -0.52
C VAL A 41 3.10 -4.97 0.47
N ARG A 42 3.82 -5.17 1.58
CA ARG A 42 4.13 -4.14 2.57
C ARG A 42 5.62 -4.07 2.80
N LYS A 43 6.10 -2.87 3.10
CA LYS A 43 7.47 -2.61 3.50
C LYS A 43 7.52 -1.45 4.48
N ALA A 44 8.37 -1.54 5.49
CA ALA A 44 8.79 -0.43 6.32
C ALA A 44 10.22 -0.02 5.96
N GLU A 45 10.47 1.28 5.95
CA GLU A 45 11.80 1.85 5.79
C GLU A 45 12.11 2.67 7.04
N TYR A 46 13.27 2.41 7.62
CA TYR A 46 13.74 3.03 8.85
C TYR A 46 14.79 4.08 8.47
N PHE A 47 14.58 5.32 8.89
CA PHE A 47 15.49 6.45 8.65
C PHE A 47 16.10 6.90 9.97
N HIS A 48 17.45 6.93 10.04
CA HIS A 48 18.32 7.30 11.20
C HIS A 48 17.96 6.62 12.55
N ASP A 49 18.93 5.92 13.16
CA ASP A 49 18.87 5.31 14.51
C ASP A 49 17.48 4.78 14.97
N ASN A 50 16.76 4.11 14.07
CA ASN A 50 15.51 3.35 14.34
C ASN A 50 14.24 4.13 14.75
N TYR A 51 14.26 5.45 14.93
CA TYR A 51 13.09 6.17 15.46
C TYR A 51 12.04 6.58 14.43
N THR A 52 12.43 6.77 13.16
CA THR A 52 11.47 7.18 12.12
C THR A 52 11.21 6.06 11.13
N VAL A 53 9.95 5.62 11.05
CA VAL A 53 9.51 4.54 10.18
C VAL A 53 8.56 5.09 9.11
N VAL A 54 8.91 4.89 7.84
CA VAL A 54 8.00 5.13 6.73
C VAL A 54 7.50 3.80 6.21
N ARG A 55 6.19 3.60 6.25
CA ARG A 55 5.55 2.36 5.77
C ARG A 55 4.97 2.56 4.38
N TYR A 56 5.01 1.51 3.58
CA TYR A 56 4.43 1.46 2.24
C TYR A 56 3.61 0.20 2.08
N SER A 57 2.58 0.31 1.24
CA SER A 57 1.88 -0.84 0.72
C SER A 57 1.66 -0.69 -0.78
N VAL A 58 1.82 -1.79 -1.50
CA VAL A 58 1.49 -1.88 -2.91
C VAL A 58 0.37 -2.87 -3.07
N PHE A 59 -0.72 -2.44 -3.71
CA PHE A 59 -1.78 -3.30 -4.18
C PHE A 59 -1.59 -3.51 -5.67
N GLY A 60 -1.43 -4.77 -6.06
CA GLY A 60 -1.20 -5.17 -7.44
C GLY A 60 -2.33 -6.04 -7.98
N HIS A 61 -2.55 -5.94 -9.29
CA HIS A 61 -3.46 -6.79 -10.02
C HIS A 61 -2.81 -7.32 -11.29
N ILE A 62 -2.79 -8.63 -11.45
CA ILE A 62 -2.18 -9.35 -12.57
C ILE A 62 -3.27 -9.63 -13.63
N ARG A 63 -3.05 -9.22 -14.87
CA ARG A 63 -3.92 -9.49 -16.03
C ARG A 63 -3.12 -10.09 -17.16
N ALA A 64 -3.81 -10.76 -18.09
CA ALA A 64 -3.22 -11.10 -19.37
C ALA A 64 -2.84 -9.80 -20.11
N GLY A 65 -1.62 -9.76 -20.63
CA GLY A 65 -1.14 -8.73 -21.55
C GLY A 65 -1.45 -9.09 -23.00
N GLU A 66 -1.21 -8.15 -23.91
CA GLU A 66 -1.54 -8.30 -25.34
C GLU A 66 -0.71 -9.39 -26.05
N ASN A 67 0.49 -9.69 -25.56
CA ASN A 67 1.44 -10.62 -26.20
C ASN A 67 1.48 -12.01 -25.53
N GLY A 68 0.40 -12.42 -24.86
CA GLY A 68 0.37 -13.68 -24.09
C GLY A 68 1.15 -13.65 -22.77
N GLY A 69 1.85 -12.56 -22.48
CA GLY A 69 2.47 -12.25 -21.20
C GLY A 69 1.49 -11.71 -20.16
N SER A 70 2.01 -11.04 -19.13
CA SER A 70 1.23 -10.47 -18.04
C SER A 70 1.46 -8.98 -17.90
N ARG A 71 0.36 -8.27 -17.65
CA ARG A 71 0.34 -6.88 -17.24
C ARG A 71 -0.02 -6.77 -15.77
N ILE A 72 0.85 -6.14 -14.98
CA ILE A 72 0.68 -6.01 -13.53
C ILE A 72 0.48 -4.54 -13.19
N SER A 73 -0.74 -4.16 -12.85
CA SER A 73 -1.06 -2.79 -12.42
C SER A 73 -0.89 -2.66 -10.91
N CYS A 74 -0.05 -1.72 -10.49
CA CYS A 74 0.30 -1.51 -9.09
C CYS A 74 -0.12 -0.11 -8.62
N THR A 75 -0.75 -0.04 -7.44
CA THR A 75 -0.99 1.23 -6.72
C THR A 75 -0.25 1.18 -5.39
N CYS A 76 0.70 2.10 -5.23
CA CYS A 76 1.48 2.30 -4.02
C CYS A 76 0.82 3.35 -3.13
N PHE A 77 0.70 3.03 -1.85
CA PHE A 77 0.23 3.91 -0.79
C PHE A 77 1.30 4.05 0.28
N GLN A 78 1.50 5.28 0.74
CA GLN A 78 2.42 5.58 1.83
C GLN A 78 1.69 5.79 3.15
N GLY A 79 2.08 5.00 4.15
CA GLY A 79 1.66 5.08 5.55
C GLY A 79 0.15 5.08 5.70
N ALA A 80 -0.37 6.11 6.35
CA ALA A 80 -1.80 6.25 6.63
C ALA A 80 -2.68 6.35 5.37
N ALA A 81 -2.12 6.56 4.17
CA ALA A 81 -2.90 6.58 2.94
C ALA A 81 -3.34 5.17 2.48
N ASP A 82 -2.80 4.11 3.07
CA ASP A 82 -3.23 2.74 2.80
C ASP A 82 -4.74 2.59 3.09
N PRO A 83 -5.56 2.11 2.14
CA PRO A 83 -6.99 1.87 2.33
C PRO A 83 -7.34 1.03 3.55
N LEU A 84 -6.48 0.06 3.88
CA LEU A 84 -6.65 -0.85 5.03
C LEU A 84 -6.17 -0.23 6.34
N VAL A 85 -5.61 0.97 6.31
CA VAL A 85 -5.25 1.76 7.50
C VAL A 85 -6.24 2.90 7.68
N TRP A 86 -6.49 3.71 6.64
CA TRP A 86 -7.38 4.86 6.78
C TRP A 86 -8.85 4.45 6.93
N GLY A 87 -9.30 3.37 6.26
CA GLY A 87 -10.70 2.92 6.33
C GLY A 87 -11.14 2.59 7.77
N PRO A 88 -10.42 1.74 8.51
CA PRO A 88 -10.69 1.48 9.92
C PRO A 88 -10.59 2.74 10.80
N LEU A 89 -9.63 3.63 10.53
CA LEU A 89 -9.49 4.90 11.25
C LEU A 89 -10.73 5.78 11.07
N PHE A 90 -11.18 5.95 9.82
CA PHE A 90 -12.39 6.69 9.49
C PHE A 90 -13.62 6.11 10.18
N LEU A 91 -13.79 4.78 10.11
CA LEU A 91 -14.90 4.10 10.78
C LEU A 91 -14.85 4.30 12.29
N LEU A 92 -13.68 4.15 12.91
CA LEU A 92 -13.50 4.32 14.35
C LEU A 92 -13.85 5.74 14.80
N VAL A 93 -13.39 6.77 14.08
CA VAL A 93 -13.73 8.17 14.40
C VAL A 93 -15.22 8.41 14.20
N THR A 94 -15.79 7.94 13.09
CA THR A 94 -17.21 8.15 12.77
C THR A 94 -18.13 7.47 13.79
N VAL A 95 -17.82 6.22 14.18
CA VAL A 95 -18.54 5.48 15.21
C VAL A 95 -18.35 6.15 16.57
N GLY A 96 -17.13 6.53 16.93
CA GLY A 96 -16.84 7.22 18.20
C GLY A 96 -17.63 8.51 18.38
N LEU A 97 -17.73 9.33 17.32
CA LEU A 97 -18.56 10.54 17.32
C LEU A 97 -20.06 10.25 17.38
N SER A 98 -20.48 9.03 17.03
CA SER A 98 -21.88 8.60 17.01
C SER A 98 -22.33 7.90 18.30
N LEU A 99 -21.45 7.71 19.29
CA LEU A 99 -21.78 7.05 20.56
C LEU A 99 -22.54 7.94 21.57
N LEU A 100 -22.79 9.22 21.27
CA LEU A 100 -23.40 10.19 22.20
C LEU A 100 -24.39 11.13 21.48
N PRO A 101 -25.62 11.36 21.99
CA PRO A 101 -26.59 10.40 22.53
C PRO A 101 -27.45 9.73 21.41
N PRO A 102 -28.10 8.59 21.69
CA PRO A 102 -28.65 7.68 20.67
C PRO A 102 -29.85 8.21 19.86
N LYS A 103 -30.51 9.27 20.34
CA LYS A 103 -31.80 9.72 19.77
C LYS A 103 -31.68 10.39 18.41
N ASP A 104 -30.47 10.85 18.04
CA ASP A 104 -30.23 11.60 16.79
C ASP A 104 -29.14 10.96 15.91
N ILE A 105 -28.75 9.69 16.17
CA ILE A 105 -27.59 9.07 15.50
C ILE A 105 -27.73 9.09 13.97
N LEU A 106 -28.89 8.71 13.45
CA LEU A 106 -29.14 8.64 12.00
C LEU A 106 -29.09 10.02 11.34
N GLU A 107 -29.59 11.06 12.02
CA GLU A 107 -29.59 12.45 11.53
C GLU A 107 -28.18 13.07 11.56
N ARG A 108 -27.38 12.70 12.56
CA ARG A 108 -26.01 13.21 12.75
C ARG A 108 -24.95 12.38 12.03
N LEU A 109 -25.26 11.17 11.59
CA LEU A 109 -24.36 10.30 10.83
C LEU A 109 -23.68 11.00 9.64
N PRO A 110 -24.37 11.76 8.76
CA PRO A 110 -23.69 12.46 7.66
C PRO A 110 -22.71 13.53 8.14
N LEU A 111 -23.02 14.23 9.24
CA LEU A 111 -22.11 15.21 9.84
C LEU A 111 -20.90 14.52 10.47
N ASN A 112 -21.14 13.45 11.25
CA ASN A 112 -20.10 12.66 11.89
C ASN A 112 -19.16 12.00 10.86
N ALA A 113 -19.71 11.52 9.74
CA ALA A 113 -18.94 11.00 8.62
C ALA A 113 -18.08 12.09 7.97
N LYS A 114 -18.59 13.32 7.79
CA LYS A 114 -17.77 14.45 7.30
C LYS A 114 -16.61 14.74 8.26
N CYS A 115 -16.89 14.83 9.56
CA CYS A 115 -15.86 15.04 10.60
C CYS A 115 -14.84 13.90 10.61
N GLY A 116 -15.28 12.64 10.53
CA GLY A 116 -14.44 11.47 10.44
C GLY A 116 -13.54 11.48 9.21
N LEU A 117 -14.07 11.90 8.05
CA LEU A 117 -13.30 12.05 6.83
C LEU A 117 -12.24 13.15 6.95
N ILE A 118 -12.60 14.32 7.49
CA ILE A 118 -11.65 15.42 7.74
C ILE A 118 -10.52 14.97 8.66
N ALA A 119 -10.85 14.28 9.77
CA ALA A 119 -9.86 13.75 10.69
C ALA A 119 -8.92 12.73 10.00
N ALA A 120 -9.48 11.80 9.22
CA ALA A 120 -8.68 10.82 8.47
C ALA A 120 -7.75 11.49 7.46
N VAL A 121 -8.24 12.49 6.71
CA VAL A 121 -7.42 13.28 5.77
C VAL A 121 -6.31 14.04 6.51
N GLY A 122 -6.62 14.62 7.67
CA GLY A 122 -5.64 15.29 8.53
C GLY A 122 -4.51 14.36 8.97
N VAL A 123 -4.83 13.13 9.40
CA VAL A 123 -3.83 12.11 9.76
C VAL A 123 -2.98 11.70 8.56
N ILE A 124 -3.58 11.53 7.38
CA ILE A 124 -2.85 11.24 6.14
C ILE A 124 -1.87 12.37 5.80
N ALA A 125 -2.34 13.62 5.88
CA ALA A 125 -1.51 14.80 5.60
C ALA A 125 -0.36 14.94 6.60
N ALA A 126 -0.61 14.77 7.90
CA ALA A 126 0.42 14.79 8.94
C ALA A 126 1.48 13.69 8.71
N ASN A 127 1.06 12.48 8.35
CA ASN A 127 1.96 11.38 8.02
C ASN A 127 2.85 11.70 6.79
N TRP A 128 2.30 12.37 5.77
CA TRP A 128 3.07 12.79 4.60
C TRP A 128 4.05 13.91 4.94
N LEU A 129 3.64 14.89 5.74
CA LEU A 129 4.51 15.99 6.21
C LEU A 129 5.67 15.46 7.05
N ALA A 130 5.40 14.54 7.98
CA ALA A 130 6.43 13.89 8.78
C ALA A 130 7.45 13.16 7.88
N THR A 131 6.96 12.41 6.88
CA THR A 131 7.85 11.74 5.93
C THR A 131 8.66 12.74 5.09
N PHE A 132 8.04 13.83 4.64
CA PHE A 132 8.71 14.86 3.85
C PHE A 132 9.82 15.55 4.66
N ALA A 133 9.55 15.88 5.94
CA ALA A 133 10.52 16.47 6.84
C ALA A 133 11.75 15.55 7.02
N VAL A 134 11.52 14.25 7.21
CA VAL A 134 12.58 13.25 7.33
C VAL A 134 13.42 13.19 6.06
N ARG A 135 12.81 13.14 4.88
CA ARG A 135 13.54 13.15 3.59
C ARG A 135 14.39 14.40 3.44
N LYS A 136 13.84 15.56 3.81
CA LYS A 136 14.56 16.84 3.74
C LYS A 136 15.79 16.84 4.66
N GLN A 137 15.68 16.22 5.84
CA GLN A 137 16.78 16.12 6.79
C GLN A 137 17.86 15.12 6.37
N THR A 138 17.49 13.97 5.83
CA THR A 138 18.44 12.89 5.50
C THR A 138 19.03 13.00 4.09
N GLY A 139 18.44 13.82 3.21
CA GLY A 139 18.83 13.89 1.80
C GLY A 139 18.55 12.62 1.00
N GLN A 140 17.93 11.60 1.61
CA GLN A 140 17.63 10.33 0.96
C GLN A 140 16.32 10.42 0.18
N GLN A 141 16.36 10.02 -1.09
CA GLN A 141 15.16 9.72 -1.85
C GLN A 141 14.57 8.40 -1.35
N LEU A 142 13.24 8.24 -1.48
CA LEU A 142 12.62 6.94 -1.32
C LEU A 142 13.12 6.02 -2.42
N PRO A 143 13.84 4.95 -2.09
CA PRO A 143 14.18 3.99 -3.11
C PRO A 143 12.88 3.28 -3.53
N SER A 144 12.67 3.08 -4.83
CA SER A 144 11.51 2.43 -5.45
C SER A 144 11.50 0.90 -5.20
N THR A 145 11.87 0.50 -3.99
CA THR A 145 12.33 -0.83 -3.62
C THR A 145 11.28 -1.91 -3.76
N ILE A 146 9.98 -1.60 -3.60
CA ILE A 146 8.93 -2.59 -3.85
C ILE A 146 8.79 -2.85 -5.35
N GLY A 147 8.89 -1.83 -6.20
CA GLY A 147 8.89 -2.01 -7.65
C GLY A 147 10.09 -2.85 -8.10
N GLU A 148 11.29 -2.51 -7.62
CA GLU A 148 12.50 -3.28 -7.90
C GLU A 148 12.43 -4.71 -7.36
N PHE A 149 11.87 -4.92 -6.16
CA PHE A 149 11.64 -6.25 -5.61
C PHE A 149 10.71 -7.07 -6.50
N LEU A 150 9.60 -6.48 -6.97
CA LEU A 150 8.68 -7.14 -7.88
C LEU A 150 9.36 -7.47 -9.22
N CYS A 151 10.13 -6.56 -9.79
CA CYS A 151 10.91 -6.82 -11.01
C CYS A 151 11.93 -7.95 -10.78
N LYS A 152 12.74 -7.87 -9.72
CA LYS A 152 13.73 -8.92 -9.40
C LYS A 152 13.10 -10.29 -9.19
N ALA A 153 11.95 -10.35 -8.51
CA ALA A 153 11.23 -11.60 -8.33
C ALA A 153 10.78 -12.21 -9.67
N LEU A 154 10.33 -11.36 -10.62
CA LEU A 154 9.92 -11.79 -11.95
C LEU A 154 11.13 -12.17 -12.84
N ASP A 155 12.18 -11.34 -12.85
CA ASP A 155 13.38 -11.48 -13.67
C ASP A 155 14.26 -12.68 -13.25
N ALA A 156 14.40 -12.94 -11.94
CA ALA A 156 15.22 -14.04 -11.41
C ALA A 156 14.78 -15.42 -11.94
N ARG A 157 13.55 -15.53 -12.44
CA ARG A 157 13.01 -16.75 -13.05
C ARG A 157 12.97 -16.72 -14.58
N GLU A 158 13.07 -15.54 -15.20
CA GLU A 158 13.25 -15.43 -16.65
C GLU A 158 14.67 -15.83 -17.07
N ALA A 159 15.68 -15.58 -16.23
CA ALA A 159 17.08 -15.96 -16.47
C ALA A 159 17.42 -17.43 -16.12
N GLY A 160 16.51 -18.15 -15.45
CA GLY A 160 16.66 -19.57 -15.08
C GLY A 160 16.03 -20.55 -16.08
N ARG A 161 15.66 -20.06 -17.27
CA ARG A 161 15.24 -20.84 -18.45
C ARG A 161 16.32 -20.75 -19.51
#